data_AF-A0A1D1VCS2-F1
#
_entry.id   AF-A0A1D1VCS2-F1
#
_cell.length_a   1.000
_cell.length_b   1.000
_cell.length_c   1.000
_cell.angle_alpha   90.00
_cell.angle_beta   90.00
_cell.angle_gamma   90.00
#
_symmetry.space_group_name_H-M   'P 1'
#
loop_
_entity.id
_entity.type
_entity.pdbx_description
1 polymer ?
#
loop_
_entity_poly.entity_id
_entity_poly.type
_entity_poly.pdbx_seq_one_letter_code
_entity_poly.pdbx_strand_id
1 'polypeptide(L)'
;MQGTYKSVFMQFPYSDIQRTITKFFGALPLDREAVSMVRSNFEDRDSSKSGLLDWDQFVKCLTDAAKSALVPHEYNTIARNYALYPHISKERRRELLRTFIQQRLRQAFWEPQQKLLTALIRIDVENRKFISREEMDNILKATRIPTKYVLVSMYLDLVETDHGIPYEQVVRDLDWVRNPGRHLAKLPEKMDLNFDFNKFFGEDKRGVRYRDFIQDLRRFGCR
;
A
#
# COMPACT_ATOMS: atom_id res chain seq x y z
N MET A 1 19.98 -20.74 -16.55
CA MET A 1 18.66 -20.81 -17.21
C MET A 1 17.62 -20.38 -16.20
N GLN A 2 16.95 -19.26 -16.47
CA GLN A 2 16.06 -18.55 -15.55
C GLN A 2 14.73 -19.32 -15.41
N GLY A 3 14.42 -19.74 -14.19
CA GLY A 3 13.08 -20.18 -13.81
C GLY A 3 12.26 -18.95 -13.41
N THR A 4 11.40 -18.48 -14.31
CA THR A 4 10.44 -17.42 -14.03
C THR A 4 9.26 -18.02 -13.25
N TYR A 5 9.27 -17.78 -11.94
CA TYR A 5 8.15 -18.08 -11.06
C TYR A 5 6.97 -17.17 -11.42
N LYS A 6 5.88 -17.80 -11.86
CA LYS A 6 4.57 -17.17 -12.06
C LYS A 6 4.14 -16.46 -10.78
N SER A 7 4.02 -15.13 -10.88
CA SER A 7 3.24 -14.33 -9.93
C SER A 7 1.82 -14.90 -9.88
N VAL A 8 1.41 -15.38 -8.72
CA VAL A 8 0.02 -15.71 -8.42
C VAL A 8 -0.71 -14.38 -8.19
N PHE A 9 -0.95 -13.66 -9.27
CA PHE A 9 -2.14 -12.84 -9.38
C PHE A 9 -3.32 -13.79 -9.31
N MET A 10 -4.35 -13.49 -8.51
CA MET A 10 -5.70 -13.90 -8.90
C MET A 10 -6.07 -13.09 -10.16
N GLN A 11 -5.41 -13.38 -11.28
CA GLN A 11 -5.93 -13.08 -12.59
C GLN A 11 -7.18 -13.95 -12.71
N PHE A 12 -8.34 -13.34 -12.89
CA PHE A 12 -9.43 -14.00 -13.59
C PHE A 12 -8.96 -14.12 -15.04
N PRO A 13 -8.42 -15.27 -15.48
CA PRO A 13 -7.71 -15.37 -16.76
C PRO A 13 -8.65 -15.21 -17.96
N TYR A 14 -9.95 -15.12 -17.70
CA TYR A 14 -11.04 -15.11 -18.67
C TYR A 14 -11.82 -13.79 -18.70
N SER A 15 -11.55 -12.82 -17.82
CA SER A 15 -12.25 -11.54 -17.85
C SER A 15 -11.52 -10.55 -18.76
N ASP A 16 -11.83 -10.62 -20.05
CA ASP A 16 -11.34 -9.68 -21.06
C ASP A 16 -11.96 -8.30 -20.80
N ILE A 17 -11.15 -7.40 -20.22
CA ILE A 17 -11.58 -6.03 -19.91
C ILE A 17 -11.98 -5.26 -21.16
N GLN A 18 -11.31 -5.46 -22.30
CA GLN A 18 -11.63 -4.77 -23.55
C GLN A 18 -13.00 -5.22 -24.06
N ARG A 19 -13.26 -6.53 -24.04
CA ARG A 19 -14.58 -7.09 -24.37
C ARG A 19 -15.65 -6.58 -23.40
N THR A 20 -15.34 -6.53 -22.11
CA THR A 20 -16.29 -6.11 -21.07
C THR A 20 -16.66 -4.63 -21.20
N ILE A 21 -15.67 -3.75 -21.41
CA ILE A 21 -15.88 -2.31 -21.64
C ILE A 21 -16.64 -2.09 -22.95
N THR A 22 -16.26 -2.79 -24.02
CA THR A 22 -16.96 -2.68 -25.33
C THR A 22 -18.43 -3.09 -25.21
N LYS A 23 -18.70 -4.19 -24.49
CA LYS A 23 -20.06 -4.66 -24.21
C LYS A 23 -20.85 -3.65 -23.37
N PHE A 24 -20.21 -3.05 -22.36
CA PHE A 24 -20.83 -2.02 -21.54
C PHE A 24 -21.18 -0.77 -22.36
N PHE A 25 -20.24 -0.24 -23.12
CA PHE A 25 -20.46 0.95 -23.95
C PHE A 25 -21.46 0.70 -25.08
N GLY A 26 -21.44 -0.48 -25.70
CA GLY A 26 -22.43 -0.87 -26.70
C GLY A 26 -23.86 -1.02 -26.16
N ALA A 27 -24.02 -1.18 -24.84
CA ALA A 27 -25.33 -1.22 -24.20
C ALA A 27 -25.88 0.16 -23.81
N LEU A 28 -25.04 1.20 -23.89
CA LEU A 28 -25.46 2.57 -23.62
C LEU A 28 -25.88 3.26 -24.92
N PRO A 29 -26.94 4.09 -24.90
CA PRO A 29 -27.09 5.10 -25.92
C PRO A 29 -25.89 6.04 -25.79
N LEU A 30 -24.96 6.04 -26.75
CA LEU A 30 -23.72 6.83 -26.69
C LEU A 30 -23.90 8.28 -27.14
N ASP A 31 -25.13 8.81 -27.06
CA ASP A 31 -25.40 10.21 -27.35
C ASP A 31 -24.92 11.14 -26.20
N ARG A 32 -24.90 12.45 -26.50
CA ARG A 32 -24.42 13.45 -25.52
C ARG A 32 -25.26 13.49 -24.26
N GLU A 33 -26.56 13.26 -24.35
CA GLU A 33 -27.47 13.35 -23.21
C GLU A 33 -27.25 12.18 -22.25
N ALA A 34 -27.17 10.96 -22.78
CA ALA A 34 -26.91 9.76 -22.02
C ALA A 34 -25.52 9.77 -21.37
N VAL A 35 -24.47 10.20 -22.08
CA VAL A 35 -23.14 10.40 -21.48
C VAL A 35 -23.18 11.45 -20.37
N SER A 36 -23.98 12.51 -20.53
CA SER A 36 -24.18 13.52 -19.49
C SER A 36 -24.92 12.95 -18.27
N MET A 37 -25.97 12.15 -18.47
CA MET A 37 -26.70 11.51 -17.37
C MET A 37 -25.82 10.55 -16.57
N VAL A 38 -25.03 9.71 -17.26
CA VAL A 38 -24.08 8.80 -16.61
C VAL A 38 -23.09 9.61 -15.78
N ARG A 39 -22.51 10.67 -16.35
CA ARG A 39 -21.60 11.56 -15.63
C ARG A 39 -22.24 12.17 -14.39
N SER A 40 -23.45 12.72 -14.51
CA SER A 40 -24.17 13.33 -13.38
C SER A 40 -24.40 12.31 -12.26
N ASN A 41 -24.80 11.07 -12.58
CA ASN A 41 -24.97 10.02 -11.57
C ASN A 41 -23.69 9.73 -10.76
N PHE A 42 -22.52 9.78 -11.41
CA PHE A 42 -21.24 9.66 -10.70
C PHE A 42 -20.92 10.92 -9.85
N GLU A 43 -21.12 12.11 -10.41
CA GLU A 43 -20.82 13.38 -9.73
C GLU A 43 -21.73 13.63 -8.52
N ASP A 44 -23.00 13.23 -8.59
CA ASP A 44 -23.98 13.36 -7.50
C ASP A 44 -23.62 12.48 -6.28
N ARG A 45 -22.88 11.40 -6.52
CA ARG A 45 -22.43 10.46 -5.48
C ARG A 45 -21.03 10.79 -4.94
N ASP A 46 -20.27 11.64 -5.62
CA ASP A 46 -18.98 12.17 -5.15
C ASP A 46 -19.19 13.51 -4.45
N SER A 47 -19.74 13.46 -3.23
CA SER A 47 -20.00 14.66 -2.42
C SER A 47 -18.74 15.49 -2.14
N SER A 48 -17.57 14.84 -2.16
CA SER A 48 -16.27 15.46 -1.93
C SER A 48 -15.63 16.07 -3.19
N LYS A 49 -16.19 15.81 -4.37
CA LYS A 49 -15.61 16.16 -5.68
C LYS A 49 -14.17 15.67 -5.85
N SER A 50 -13.82 14.55 -5.21
CA SER A 50 -12.48 13.95 -5.22
C SER A 50 -12.13 13.29 -6.56
N GLY A 51 -13.12 13.00 -7.39
CA GLY A 51 -12.96 12.15 -8.58
C GLY A 51 -12.91 10.65 -8.27
N LEU A 52 -13.22 10.27 -7.03
CA LEU A 52 -13.24 8.90 -6.53
C LEU A 52 -14.63 8.57 -5.98
N LEU A 53 -15.09 7.35 -6.23
CA LEU A 53 -16.21 6.75 -5.51
C LEU A 53 -15.73 5.51 -4.75
N ASP A 54 -16.43 5.12 -3.70
CA ASP A 54 -16.22 3.78 -3.16
C ASP A 54 -16.63 2.70 -4.17
N TRP A 55 -16.23 1.47 -3.90
CA TRP A 55 -16.44 0.35 -4.82
C TRP A 55 -17.93 0.11 -5.13
N ASP A 56 -18.76 0.12 -4.10
CA ASP A 56 -20.17 -0.24 -4.21
C ASP A 56 -20.96 0.86 -4.91
N GLN A 57 -20.65 2.12 -4.62
CA GLN A 57 -21.17 3.28 -5.33
C GLN A 57 -20.81 3.24 -6.81
N PHE A 58 -19.55 2.95 -7.15
CA PHE A 58 -19.11 2.86 -8.54
C PHE A 58 -19.85 1.75 -9.30
N VAL A 59 -19.91 0.54 -8.72
CA VAL A 59 -20.62 -0.60 -9.32
C VAL A 59 -22.13 -0.31 -9.46
N LYS A 60 -22.72 0.36 -8.47
CA LYS A 60 -24.12 0.78 -8.53
C LYS A 60 -24.37 1.76 -9.68
N CYS A 61 -23.52 2.76 -9.87
CA CYS A 61 -23.61 3.68 -11.01
C CYS A 61 -23.58 2.95 -12.35
N LEU A 62 -22.67 1.97 -12.51
CA LEU A 62 -22.60 1.17 -13.74
C LEU A 62 -23.87 0.34 -13.96
N THR A 63 -24.41 -0.23 -12.88
CA THR A 63 -25.61 -1.06 -12.94
C THR A 63 -26.84 -0.23 -13.29
N ASP A 64 -26.98 0.95 -12.67
CA ASP A 64 -28.06 1.91 -12.94
C ASP A 64 -28.02 2.40 -14.40
N ALA A 65 -26.81 2.63 -14.93
CA ALA A 65 -26.62 3.10 -16.31
C ALA A 65 -26.95 2.03 -17.36
N ALA A 66 -26.47 0.79 -17.18
CA ALA A 66 -26.56 -0.26 -18.20
C ALA A 66 -27.67 -1.29 -17.93
N LYS A 67 -28.53 -1.09 -16.91
CA LYS A 67 -29.75 -1.86 -16.61
C LYS A 67 -29.66 -3.38 -16.86
N SER A 68 -28.58 -4.03 -16.39
CA SER A 68 -28.30 -5.48 -16.52
C SER A 68 -27.70 -5.98 -17.84
N ALA A 69 -27.16 -5.10 -18.68
CA ALA A 69 -26.46 -5.51 -19.91
C ALA A 69 -25.20 -6.36 -19.65
N LEU A 70 -24.66 -6.29 -18.42
CA LEU A 70 -23.53 -7.09 -17.97
C LEU A 70 -23.96 -8.03 -16.83
N VAL A 71 -23.21 -9.11 -16.66
CA VAL A 71 -23.33 -9.97 -15.47
C VAL A 71 -22.53 -9.40 -14.29
N PRO A 72 -22.84 -9.76 -13.02
CA PRO A 72 -22.23 -9.14 -11.84
C PRO A 72 -20.69 -9.10 -11.82
N HIS A 73 -20.03 -10.15 -12.34
CA HIS A 73 -18.57 -10.19 -12.38
C HIS A 73 -17.96 -9.23 -13.40
N GLU A 74 -18.67 -8.91 -14.48
CA GLU A 74 -18.24 -7.97 -15.52
C GLU A 74 -18.22 -6.53 -14.98
N TYR A 75 -19.22 -6.12 -14.18
CA TYR A 75 -19.19 -4.83 -13.47
C TYR A 75 -18.00 -4.71 -12.52
N ASN A 76 -17.71 -5.78 -11.78
CA ASN A 76 -16.53 -5.83 -10.91
C ASN A 76 -15.22 -5.76 -11.70
N THR A 77 -15.16 -6.33 -12.90
CA THR A 77 -14.00 -6.24 -13.79
C THR A 77 -13.77 -4.80 -14.24
N ILE A 78 -14.81 -4.05 -14.59
CA ILE A 78 -14.71 -2.61 -14.89
C ILE A 78 -14.24 -1.85 -13.65
N ALA A 79 -14.84 -2.08 -12.48
CA ALA A 79 -14.43 -1.43 -11.24
C ALA A 79 -12.94 -1.67 -10.89
N ARG A 80 -12.43 -2.90 -11.09
CA ARG A 80 -11.00 -3.21 -10.92
C ARG A 80 -10.12 -2.39 -11.84
N ASN A 81 -10.52 -2.21 -13.10
CA ASN A 81 -9.72 -1.49 -14.10
C ASN A 81 -9.50 -0.02 -13.68
N TYR A 82 -10.49 0.59 -13.02
CA TYR A 82 -10.42 1.97 -12.57
C TYR A 82 -10.08 2.10 -11.07
N ALA A 83 -9.85 0.98 -10.37
CA ALA A 83 -9.57 0.99 -8.95
C ALA A 83 -8.27 1.75 -8.65
N LEU A 84 -8.32 2.60 -7.64
CA LEU A 84 -7.14 3.21 -7.03
C LEU A 84 -6.76 2.36 -5.82
N TYR A 85 -5.72 1.55 -5.99
CA TYR A 85 -5.06 0.90 -4.87
C TYR A 85 -4.03 1.90 -4.32
N PRO A 86 -4.27 2.56 -3.17
CA PRO A 86 -3.23 3.30 -2.52
C PRO A 86 -2.12 2.32 -2.16
N HIS A 87 -0.90 2.62 -2.56
CA HIS A 87 0.25 1.98 -1.95
C HIS A 87 0.14 2.15 -0.43
N ILE A 88 0.43 1.09 0.32
CA ILE A 88 0.37 1.15 1.77
C ILE A 88 1.24 2.30 2.29
N SER A 89 0.66 3.07 3.21
CA SER A 89 1.31 4.25 3.77
C SER A 89 2.66 3.89 4.38
N LYS A 90 3.60 4.83 4.34
CA LYS A 90 4.95 4.66 4.91
C LYS A 90 4.86 4.28 6.38
N GLU A 91 3.91 4.86 7.10
CA GLU A 91 3.64 4.66 8.52
C GLU A 91 3.14 3.24 8.81
N ARG A 92 2.21 2.71 8.01
CA ARG A 92 1.73 1.32 8.18
C ARG A 92 2.85 0.31 7.93
N ARG A 93 3.67 0.53 6.89
CA ARG A 93 4.84 -0.32 6.61
C ARG A 93 5.84 -0.27 7.76
N ARG A 94 6.14 0.93 8.27
CA ARG A 94 7.05 1.14 9.40
C ARG A 94 6.54 0.45 10.66
N GLU A 95 5.25 0.56 10.96
CA GLU A 95 4.67 -0.04 12.16
C GLU A 95 4.71 -1.57 12.12
N LEU A 96 4.48 -2.19 10.96
CA LEU A 96 4.62 -3.64 10.81
C LEU A 96 6.07 -4.09 10.96
N LEU A 97 7.02 -3.42 10.29
CA LEU A 97 8.44 -3.73 10.42
C LEU A 97 8.91 -3.58 11.86
N ARG A 98 8.53 -2.48 12.52
CA ARG A 98 8.81 -2.22 13.93
C ARG A 98 8.29 -3.34 14.82
N THR A 99 7.01 -3.68 14.71
CA THR A 99 6.37 -4.72 15.53
C THR A 99 7.03 -6.09 15.30
N PHE A 100 7.34 -6.41 14.04
CA PHE A 100 8.02 -7.67 13.70
C PHE A 100 9.44 -7.75 14.25
N ILE A 101 10.22 -6.66 14.15
CA ILE A 101 11.58 -6.58 14.71
C ILE A 101 11.51 -6.71 16.23
N GLN A 102 10.62 -5.94 16.89
CA GLN A 102 10.45 -5.98 18.34
C GLN A 102 10.10 -7.38 18.86
N GLN A 103 9.29 -8.15 18.14
CA GLN A 103 8.99 -9.53 18.51
C GLN A 103 10.27 -10.39 18.59
N ARG A 104 11.21 -10.20 17.66
CA ARG A 104 12.51 -10.89 17.65
C ARG A 104 13.41 -10.41 18.77
N LEU A 105 13.47 -9.10 19.01
CA LEU A 105 14.25 -8.53 20.11
C LEU A 105 13.76 -9.04 21.47
N ARG A 106 12.45 -9.11 21.66
CA ARG A 106 11.81 -9.65 22.86
C ARG A 106 12.13 -11.12 23.08
N GLN A 107 12.07 -11.95 22.04
CA GLN A 107 12.42 -13.38 22.11
C GLN A 107 13.88 -13.60 22.53
N ALA A 108 14.77 -12.67 22.17
CA ALA A 108 16.19 -12.73 22.48
C ALA A 108 16.58 -11.91 23.73
N PHE A 109 15.62 -11.32 24.46
CA PHE A 109 15.86 -10.41 25.59
C PHE A 109 16.90 -9.32 25.27
N TRP A 110 16.87 -8.81 24.04
CA TRP A 110 17.82 -7.80 23.60
C TRP A 110 17.25 -6.41 23.84
N GLU A 111 17.99 -5.61 24.61
CA GLU A 111 17.60 -4.27 25.03
C GLU A 111 18.32 -3.18 24.20
N PRO A 112 17.61 -2.40 23.38
CA PRO A 112 18.22 -1.36 22.55
C PRO A 112 18.89 -0.27 23.37
N GLN A 113 18.32 0.07 24.53
CA GLN A 113 18.78 1.21 25.31
C GLN A 113 20.16 0.98 25.94
N GLN A 114 20.49 -0.26 26.30
CA GLN A 114 21.81 -0.60 26.85
C GLN A 114 22.87 -0.81 25.77
N LYS A 115 22.50 -1.44 24.66
CA LYS A 115 23.47 -1.86 23.64
C LYS A 115 23.63 -0.83 22.52
N LEU A 116 22.51 -0.37 21.96
CA LEU A 116 22.49 0.47 20.77
C LEU A 116 22.69 1.95 21.13
N LEU A 117 21.92 2.48 22.09
CA LEU A 117 22.02 3.90 22.45
C LEU A 117 23.40 4.28 22.98
N THR A 118 24.01 3.44 23.83
CA THR A 118 25.36 3.69 24.35
C THR A 118 26.41 3.72 23.25
N ALA A 119 26.28 2.89 22.21
CA ALA A 119 27.19 2.91 21.07
C ALA A 119 26.98 4.16 20.20
N LEU A 120 25.72 4.58 20.00
CA LEU A 120 25.37 5.77 19.24
C LEU A 120 25.88 7.07 19.89
N ILE A 121 25.68 7.22 21.20
CA ILE A 121 26.15 8.39 21.97
C ILE A 121 27.68 8.55 21.88
N ARG A 122 28.43 7.43 21.82
CA ARG A 122 29.90 7.49 21.70
C ARG A 122 30.37 8.01 20.35
N ILE A 123 29.57 7.83 19.29
CA ILE A 123 29.90 8.24 17.93
C ILE A 123 29.42 9.67 17.68
N ASP A 124 28.26 10.04 18.22
CA ASP A 124 27.71 11.38 18.12
C ASP A 124 28.25 12.31 19.23
N VAL A 125 29.56 12.59 19.19
CA VAL A 125 30.23 13.46 20.16
C VAL A 125 29.64 14.87 20.19
N GLU A 126 29.12 15.33 19.05
CA GLU A 126 28.53 16.66 18.87
C GLU A 126 27.04 16.71 19.23
N ASN A 127 26.45 15.59 19.67
CA ASN A 127 25.04 15.48 20.04
C ASN A 127 24.08 16.00 18.95
N ARG A 128 24.39 15.71 17.68
CA ARG A 128 23.57 16.08 16.52
C ARG A 128 22.25 15.33 16.50
N LYS A 129 22.16 14.17 17.17
CA LYS A 129 20.99 13.25 17.17
C LYS A 129 20.71 12.55 15.84
N PHE A 130 21.55 12.80 14.84
CA PHE A 130 21.52 12.17 13.52
C PHE A 130 22.86 11.55 13.21
N ILE A 131 22.83 10.37 12.59
CA ILE A 131 24.01 9.73 12.02
C ILE A 131 23.74 9.28 10.59
N SER A 132 24.80 9.05 9.83
CA SER A 132 24.67 8.53 8.48
C SER A 132 24.13 7.11 8.47
N ARG A 133 23.61 6.69 7.30
CA ARG A 133 23.15 5.32 7.08
C ARG A 133 24.24 4.30 7.35
N GLU A 134 25.45 4.56 6.87
CA GLU A 134 26.60 3.67 7.01
C GLU A 134 27.01 3.50 8.48
N GLU A 135 27.06 4.58 9.26
CA GLU A 135 27.38 4.52 10.69
C GLU A 135 26.34 3.70 11.45
N MET A 136 25.05 3.93 11.21
CA MET A 136 23.98 3.17 11.87
C MET A 136 24.10 1.68 11.57
N ASP A 137 24.32 1.34 10.31
CA ASP A 137 24.50 -0.02 9.84
C ASP A 137 25.69 -0.72 10.50
N ASN A 138 26.82 -0.03 10.64
CA ASN A 138 28.02 -0.53 11.34
C ASN A 138 27.75 -0.76 12.83
N ILE A 139 27.05 0.16 13.49
CA ILE A 139 26.70 0.04 14.91
C ILE A 139 25.72 -1.12 15.16
N LEU A 140 24.71 -1.29 14.31
CA LEU A 140 23.75 -2.38 14.40
C LEU A 140 24.42 -3.75 14.26
N LYS A 141 25.41 -3.86 13.36
CA LYS A 141 26.26 -5.06 13.22
C LYS A 141 27.11 -5.29 14.48
N ALA A 142 27.77 -4.24 14.98
CA ALA A 142 28.61 -4.32 16.17
C ALA A 142 27.83 -4.73 17.43
N THR A 143 26.60 -4.25 17.57
CA THR A 143 25.70 -4.56 18.71
C THR A 143 24.99 -5.92 18.59
N ARG A 144 25.23 -6.64 17.50
CA ARG A 144 24.71 -8.00 17.23
C ARG A 144 23.20 -8.08 17.45
N ILE A 145 22.46 -7.21 16.78
CA ILE A 145 21.00 -7.21 16.86
C ILE A 145 20.43 -8.58 16.45
N PRO A 146 19.58 -9.24 17.27
CA PRO A 146 19.11 -10.61 17.05
C PRO A 146 17.93 -10.65 16.08
N THR A 147 18.11 -10.07 14.91
CA THR A 147 17.14 -10.09 13.82
C THR A 147 17.87 -10.09 12.48
N LYS A 148 17.15 -10.40 11.40
CA LYS A 148 17.73 -10.31 10.06
C LYS A 148 18.04 -8.85 9.74
N TYR A 149 19.29 -8.57 9.39
CA TYR A 149 19.75 -7.23 9.02
C TYR A 149 18.90 -6.59 7.92
N VAL A 150 18.47 -7.39 6.93
CA VAL A 150 17.52 -7.00 5.88
C VAL A 150 16.29 -6.28 6.43
N LEU A 151 15.69 -6.77 7.52
CA LEU A 151 14.47 -6.19 8.08
C LEU A 151 14.75 -4.84 8.73
N VAL A 152 15.90 -4.72 9.40
CA VAL A 152 16.34 -3.46 9.99
C VAL A 152 16.66 -2.45 8.90
N SER A 153 17.32 -2.87 7.83
CA SER A 153 17.58 -2.02 6.66
C SER A 153 16.29 -1.49 6.05
N MET A 154 15.31 -2.37 5.77
CA MET A 154 13.99 -1.96 5.27
C MET A 154 13.29 -0.98 6.22
N TYR A 155 13.47 -1.15 7.52
CA TYR A 155 12.94 -0.23 8.52
C TYR A 155 13.66 1.13 8.50
N LEU A 156 14.99 1.13 8.40
CA LEU A 156 15.79 2.35 8.32
C LEU A 156 15.46 3.16 7.07
N ASP A 157 15.21 2.51 5.93
CA ASP A 157 14.75 3.16 4.69
C ASP A 157 13.45 3.97 4.91
N LEU A 158 12.62 3.54 5.88
CA LEU A 158 11.38 4.24 6.21
C LEU A 158 11.56 5.36 7.25
N VAL A 159 12.65 5.36 8.00
CA VAL A 159 12.93 6.35 9.07
C VAL A 159 13.93 7.40 8.63
N GLU A 160 14.77 7.09 7.64
CA GLU A 160 15.76 7.99 7.08
C GLU A 160 15.12 9.29 6.58
N THR A 161 15.83 10.38 6.87
CA THR A 161 15.47 11.76 6.53
C THR A 161 16.59 12.40 5.73
N ASP A 162 16.36 13.59 5.19
CA ASP A 162 17.39 14.34 4.44
C ASP A 162 18.64 14.66 5.30
N HIS A 163 18.49 14.68 6.63
CA HIS A 163 19.57 14.92 7.59
C HIS A 163 20.24 13.63 8.10
N GLY A 164 19.85 12.47 7.58
CA GLY A 164 20.30 11.16 8.04
C GLY A 164 19.28 10.47 8.96
N ILE A 165 19.77 9.56 9.79
CA ILE A 165 18.92 8.72 10.64
C ILE A 165 18.80 9.32 12.04
N PRO A 166 17.58 9.68 12.49
CA PRO A 166 17.34 10.12 13.86
C PRO A 166 17.47 8.92 14.82
N TYR A 167 18.64 8.74 15.42
CA TYR A 167 18.94 7.50 16.12
C TYR A 167 18.18 7.35 17.45
N GLU A 168 17.82 8.45 18.12
CA GLU A 168 16.96 8.42 19.31
C GLU A 168 15.58 7.84 18.98
N GLN A 169 15.03 8.21 17.80
CA GLN A 169 13.78 7.67 17.30
C GLN A 169 13.90 6.17 17.03
N VAL A 170 14.99 5.74 16.39
CA VAL A 170 15.24 4.32 16.11
C VAL A 170 15.33 3.51 17.40
N VAL A 171 16.11 3.97 18.38
CA VAL A 171 16.22 3.29 19.69
C VAL A 171 14.85 3.20 20.36
N ARG A 172 14.09 4.31 20.39
CA ARG A 172 12.74 4.35 20.96
C ARG A 172 11.79 3.40 20.24
N ASP A 173 11.89 3.27 18.93
CA ASP A 173 11.02 2.37 18.17
C ASP A 173 11.39 0.91 18.32
N LEU A 174 12.65 0.59 18.58
CA LEU A 174 13.09 -0.78 18.85
C LEU A 174 12.86 -1.21 20.31
N ASP A 175 12.60 -0.26 21.21
CA ASP A 175 12.33 -0.51 22.62
C ASP A 175 10.94 -1.10 22.81
N TRP A 176 10.88 -2.43 22.80
CA TRP A 176 9.66 -3.21 22.99
C TRP A 176 9.13 -3.18 24.43
N VAL A 177 9.91 -2.70 25.41
CA VAL A 177 9.49 -2.59 26.81
C VAL A 177 8.76 -1.28 27.02
N ARG A 178 9.38 -0.16 26.65
CA ARG A 178 8.84 1.19 26.90
C ARG A 178 7.91 1.68 25.79
N ASN A 179 8.08 1.17 24.59
CA ASN A 179 7.32 1.57 23.42
C ASN A 179 6.95 0.34 22.57
N PRO A 180 6.10 -0.56 23.09
CA PRO A 180 5.65 -1.73 22.34
C PRO A 180 4.94 -1.29 21.06
N GLY A 181 5.21 -2.01 19.96
CA GLY A 181 4.52 -1.87 18.70
C GLY A 181 3.03 -2.14 18.87
N ARG A 182 2.22 -1.55 18.01
CA ARG A 182 0.77 -1.76 17.99
C ARG A 182 0.48 -3.23 17.80
N HIS A 183 -0.53 -3.72 18.52
CA HIS A 183 -0.99 -5.07 18.30
C HIS A 183 -1.56 -5.20 16.88
N LEU A 184 -0.84 -5.91 16.01
CA LEU A 184 -1.34 -6.30 14.70
C LEU A 184 -2.07 -7.63 14.85
N ALA A 185 -3.32 -7.69 14.38
CA ALA A 185 -4.18 -8.87 14.49
C ALA A 185 -3.56 -10.12 13.85
N LYS A 186 -2.70 -9.92 12.85
CA LYS A 186 -1.87 -10.96 12.25
C LYS A 186 -0.48 -10.37 12.04
N LEU A 187 0.55 -11.11 12.45
CA LEU A 187 1.92 -10.87 12.01
C LEU A 187 2.25 -11.90 10.92
N PRO A 188 3.05 -11.53 9.91
CA PRO A 188 3.50 -12.49 8.93
C PRO A 188 4.41 -13.53 9.61
N GLU A 189 4.43 -14.76 9.12
CA GLU A 189 5.36 -15.78 9.66
C GLU A 189 6.80 -15.52 9.20
N LYS A 190 6.95 -14.99 7.98
CA LYS A 190 8.23 -14.66 7.34
C LYS A 190 8.12 -13.30 6.65
N MET A 191 9.21 -12.54 6.75
CA MET A 191 9.39 -11.26 6.07
C MET A 191 10.79 -11.20 5.49
N ASP A 192 10.91 -10.70 4.27
CA ASP A 192 12.14 -10.52 3.51
C ASP A 192 12.03 -9.29 2.59
N LEU A 193 13.06 -9.04 1.77
CA LEU A 193 13.11 -7.90 0.85
C LEU A 193 11.95 -7.89 -0.17
N ASN A 194 11.41 -9.06 -0.51
CA ASN A 194 10.34 -9.22 -1.50
C ASN A 194 8.95 -9.28 -0.84
N PHE A 195 8.86 -8.92 0.44
CA PHE A 195 7.60 -8.95 1.16
C PHE A 195 6.58 -7.98 0.54
N ASP A 196 5.49 -8.53 0.03
CA ASP A 196 4.40 -7.75 -0.55
C ASP A 196 3.51 -7.19 0.56
N PHE A 197 3.84 -5.96 0.97
CA PHE A 197 3.04 -5.22 1.95
C PHE A 197 1.58 -5.08 1.50
N ASN A 198 1.33 -4.80 0.21
CA ASN A 198 -0.04 -4.60 -0.30
C ASN A 198 -0.86 -5.87 -0.16
N LYS A 199 -0.29 -7.02 -0.50
CA LYS A 199 -0.94 -8.32 -0.29
C LYS A 199 -1.20 -8.62 1.19
N PHE A 200 -0.29 -8.23 2.08
CA PHE A 200 -0.39 -8.54 3.50
C PHE A 200 -1.50 -7.77 4.22
N PHE A 201 -1.56 -6.45 4.05
CA PHE A 201 -2.62 -5.65 4.68
C PHE A 201 -3.92 -5.64 3.87
N GLY A 202 -3.89 -6.20 2.66
CA GLY A 202 -4.97 -6.09 1.69
C GLY A 202 -4.85 -4.81 0.86
N GLU A 203 -5.42 -4.88 -0.34
CA GLU A 203 -5.71 -3.71 -1.17
C GLU A 203 -6.69 -2.81 -0.40
N ASP A 204 -6.17 -1.75 0.22
CA ASP A 204 -6.97 -0.76 0.92
C ASP A 204 -7.78 0.02 -0.13
N LYS A 205 -8.96 -0.47 -0.52
CA LYS A 205 -9.77 0.10 -1.62
C LYS A 205 -10.22 1.53 -1.27
N ARG A 206 -9.37 2.53 -1.49
CA ARG A 206 -9.69 3.94 -1.19
C ARG A 206 -10.63 4.57 -2.21
N GLY A 207 -10.84 3.94 -3.36
CA GLY A 207 -11.89 4.31 -4.29
C GLY A 207 -11.62 3.87 -5.72
N VAL A 208 -12.57 4.13 -6.60
CA VAL A 208 -12.53 3.87 -8.04
C VAL A 208 -12.54 5.22 -8.76
N ARG A 209 -11.58 5.43 -9.67
CA ARG A 209 -11.40 6.68 -10.44
C ARG A 209 -12.47 6.79 -11.52
N TYR A 210 -13.64 7.30 -11.16
CA TYR A 210 -14.73 7.41 -12.11
C TYR A 210 -14.49 8.46 -13.20
N ARG A 211 -13.64 9.46 -12.95
CA ARG A 211 -13.31 10.47 -13.97
C ARG A 211 -12.58 9.88 -15.18
N ASP A 212 -11.67 8.94 -14.93
CA ASP A 212 -10.95 8.21 -15.97
C ASP A 212 -11.94 7.37 -16.79
N PHE A 213 -12.89 6.71 -16.11
CA PHE A 213 -13.98 5.99 -16.77
C PHE A 213 -14.85 6.89 -17.66
N ILE A 214 -15.26 8.07 -17.17
CA ILE A 214 -16.04 9.03 -17.97
C ILE A 214 -15.25 9.56 -19.17
N GLN A 215 -13.94 9.75 -19.02
CA GLN A 215 -13.07 10.16 -20.12
C GLN A 215 -13.02 9.09 -21.21
N ASP A 216 -12.90 7.82 -20.83
CA ASP A 216 -12.92 6.69 -21.77
C ASP A 216 -14.29 6.52 -22.44
N LEU A 217 -15.38 6.69 -21.70
CA LEU A 217 -16.75 6.68 -22.25
C LEU A 217 -16.91 7.74 -23.36
N ARG A 218 -16.41 8.96 -23.14
CA ARG A 218 -16.44 10.04 -24.15
C ARG A 218 -15.64 9.70 -25.40
N ARG A 219 -14.50 9.04 -25.24
CA ARG A 219 -13.67 8.59 -26.38
C ARG A 219 -14.38 7.53 -27.21
N PHE A 220 -15.25 6.73 -26.60
CA PHE A 220 -16.01 5.68 -27.28
C PHE A 220 -17.24 6.22 -28.02
N GLY A 221 -17.94 7.21 -27.47
CA GLY A 221 -19.15 7.80 -28.08
C GLY A 221 -18.90 8.84 -29.19
N CYS A 222 -17.67 9.29 -29.39
CA CYS A 222 -17.29 10.22 -30.47
C CYS A 222 -16.76 9.50 -31.74
N ARG A 223 -17.08 8.22 -31.93
CA ARG A 223 -16.78 7.46 -33.16
C ARG A 223 -18.04 7.22 -33.99
#